data_AF-W1YRY6-F1
#
_entry.id   AF-W1YRY6-F1
#
_cell.length_a   1.000
_cell.length_b   1.000
_cell.length_c   1.000
_cell.angle_alpha   90.00
_cell.angle_beta   90.00
_cell.angle_gamma   90.00
#
_symmetry.space_group_name_H-M   'P 1'
#
loop_
_entity.id
_entity.type
_entity.pdbx_description
1 polymer ?
#
loop_
_entity_poly.entity_id
_entity_poly.type
_entity_poly.pdbx_seq_one_letter_code
_entity_poly.pdbx_strand_id
1 'polypeptide(L)'
;GIILAAWGVSQGVTIEVPASLGPLGLAIFTFAIGVQSGPNFFHVIRTAVAPLALMLGVFVVAAAAGLGVGRALGMDSALIAGTFAGAITNPPALAAAG
;
A
#
# COMPACT_ATOMS: atom_id res chain seq x y z
N GLY A 1 14.21 18.97 -0.40
CA GLY A 1 13.57 18.19 0.66
C GLY A 1 14.54 17.85 1.75
N ILE A 2 15.35 16.80 1.57
CA ILE A 2 16.24 16.24 2.61
C ILE A 2 17.29 17.27 3.11
N ILE A 3 17.90 18.03 2.21
CA ILE A 3 18.89 19.08 2.57
C ILE A 3 18.25 20.24 3.35
N LEU A 4 17.03 20.66 2.96
CA LEU A 4 16.30 21.73 3.65
C LEU A 4 15.81 21.27 5.04
N ALA A 5 15.41 20.01 5.18
CA ALA A 5 15.04 19.42 6.45
C ALA A 5 16.25 19.29 7.38
N ALA A 6 17.40 18.84 6.87
CA ALA A 6 18.64 18.76 7.64
C ALA A 6 19.13 20.14 8.10
N TRP A 7 19.01 21.17 7.24
CA TRP A 7 19.35 22.55 7.60
C TRP A 7 18.36 23.15 8.62
N GLY A 8 17.05 22.87 8.50
CA GLY A 8 16.04 23.30 9.46
C GLY A 8 16.23 22.70 10.85
N VAL A 9 16.57 21.40 10.93
CA VAL A 9 16.91 20.72 12.18
C VAL A 9 18.19 21.32 12.80
N SER A 10 19.16 21.75 11.98
CA SER A 10 20.38 22.44 12.48
C SER A 10 20.13 23.82 13.09
N GLN A 11 18.99 24.46 12.78
CA GLN A 11 18.57 25.76 13.30
C GLN A 11 17.53 25.65 14.44
N GLY A 12 17.27 24.44 14.94
CA GLY A 12 16.32 24.20 16.03
C GLY A 12 14.85 24.29 15.61
N VAL A 13 14.56 24.40 14.31
CA VAL A 13 13.19 24.39 13.78
C VAL A 13 12.88 22.97 13.32
N THR A 14 12.30 22.16 14.20
CA THR A 14 11.70 20.87 13.84
C THR A 14 10.46 21.13 12.99
N ILE A 15 10.62 21.02 11.67
CA ILE A 15 9.48 20.95 10.74
C ILE A 15 8.82 19.59 10.93
N GLU A 16 7.92 19.50 11.90
CA GLU A 16 7.10 18.31 12.12
C GLU A 16 5.90 18.36 11.17
N VAL A 17 5.77 17.32 10.35
CA VAL A 17 4.56 17.13 9.55
C VAL A 17 3.45 16.67 10.50
N PRO A 18 2.29 17.34 10.53
CA PRO A 18 1.18 16.92 11.36
C PRO A 18 0.80 15.46 11.09
N ALA A 19 0.60 14.66 12.13
CA ALA A 19 0.27 13.23 12.00
C ALA A 19 -0.98 12.97 11.13
N SER A 20 -1.90 13.93 11.05
CA SER A 20 -3.10 13.88 10.21
C SER A 20 -2.84 14.00 8.70
N LEU A 21 -1.67 14.50 8.28
CA LEU A 21 -1.37 14.70 6.86
C LEU A 21 -1.18 13.37 6.11
N GLY A 22 -0.71 12.32 6.78
CA GLY A 22 -0.50 10.99 6.19
C GLY A 22 -1.81 10.35 5.73
N PRO A 23 -2.79 10.13 6.63
CA PRO A 23 -4.11 9.61 6.27
C PRO A 23 -4.86 10.49 5.25
N LEU A 24 -4.72 11.82 5.35
CA LEU A 24 -5.33 12.75 4.40
C LEU A 24 -4.72 12.61 2.98
N GLY A 25 -3.40 12.53 2.88
CA GLY A 25 -2.71 12.30 1.61
C GLY A 25 -3.08 10.95 0.99
N LEU A 26 -3.16 9.90 1.80
CA LEU A 26 -3.62 8.58 1.37
C LEU A 26 -5.07 8.60 0.88
N ALA A 27 -5.96 9.30 1.59
CA ALA A 27 -7.37 9.44 1.19
C ALA A 27 -7.50 10.16 -0.16
N ILE A 28 -6.77 11.26 -0.36
CA ILE A 28 -6.77 12.01 -1.62
C ILE A 28 -6.16 11.15 -2.75
N PHE A 29 -5.07 10.43 -2.49
CA PHE A 29 -4.43 9.54 -3.46
C PHE A 29 -5.36 8.41 -3.91
N THR A 30 -5.97 7.70 -2.95
CA THR A 30 -6.92 6.61 -3.25
C THR A 30 -8.18 7.13 -3.97
N PHE A 31 -8.67 8.32 -3.59
CA PHE A 31 -9.75 9.01 -4.30
C PHE A 31 -9.39 9.31 -5.76
N ALA A 32 -8.23 9.93 -6.00
CA ALA A 32 -7.78 10.28 -7.35
C ALA A 32 -7.64 9.04 -8.25
N ILE A 33 -7.08 7.95 -7.73
CA ILE A 33 -7.03 6.66 -8.45
C ILE A 33 -8.45 6.19 -8.77
N GLY A 34 -9.36 6.20 -7.79
CA GLY A 34 -10.75 5.75 -7.99
C GLY A 34 -11.48 6.54 -9.07
N VAL A 35 -11.35 7.86 -9.09
CA VAL A 35 -11.96 8.73 -10.11
C VAL A 35 -11.38 8.46 -11.50
N GLN A 36 -10.05 8.31 -11.62
CA GLN A 36 -9.39 8.09 -12.91
C GLN A 36 -9.65 6.69 -13.46
N SER A 37 -9.68 5.68 -12.60
CA SER A 37 -9.84 4.28 -13.02
C SER A 37 -11.29 3.81 -13.09
N GLY A 38 -12.25 4.54 -12.52
CA GLY A 38 -13.67 4.15 -12.42
C GLY A 38 -14.31 3.68 -13.74
N PRO A 39 -14.33 4.49 -14.81
CA PRO A 39 -14.93 4.07 -16.09
C PRO A 39 -14.24 2.85 -16.71
N ASN A 40 -12.91 2.80 -16.66
CA ASN A 40 -12.12 1.70 -17.20
C ASN A 40 -12.29 0.41 -16.39
N PHE A 41 -12.44 0.51 -15.07
CA PHE A 41 -12.67 -0.63 -14.18
C PHE A 41 -13.91 -1.44 -14.57
N PHE A 42 -15.05 -0.77 -14.78
CA PHE A 42 -16.28 -1.46 -15.19
C PHE A 42 -16.18 -2.06 -16.60
N HIS A 43 -15.44 -1.40 -17.50
CA HIS A 43 -15.16 -1.93 -18.82
C HIS A 43 -14.35 -3.24 -18.72
N VAL A 44 -13.24 -3.21 -17.99
CA VAL A 44 -12.34 -4.37 -17.79
C VAL A 44 -13.06 -5.52 -17.08
N ILE A 45 -13.91 -5.25 -16.08
CA ILE A 45 -14.71 -6.31 -15.46
C ILE A 45 -15.60 -6.98 -16.50
N ARG A 46 -16.28 -6.25 -17.38
CA ARG A 46 -17.19 -6.86 -18.36
C ARG A 46 -16.45 -7.62 -19.46
N THR A 47 -15.26 -7.17 -19.85
CA THR A 47 -14.53 -7.71 -21.00
C THR A 47 -13.43 -8.71 -20.62
N ALA A 48 -12.95 -8.69 -19.38
CA ALA A 48 -11.76 -9.43 -18.95
C ALA A 48 -11.95 -10.16 -17.60
N VAL A 49 -13.17 -10.65 -17.29
CA VAL A 49 -13.43 -11.42 -16.06
C VAL A 49 -12.46 -12.59 -15.89
N ALA A 50 -12.22 -13.38 -16.94
CA ALA A 50 -11.39 -14.58 -16.84
C ALA A 50 -9.92 -14.26 -16.51
N PRO A 51 -9.25 -13.33 -17.22
CA PRO A 51 -7.92 -12.84 -16.81
C PRO A 51 -7.90 -12.25 -15.39
N LEU A 52 -8.90 -11.45 -15.02
CA LEU A 52 -9.02 -10.89 -13.68
C LEU A 52 -9.10 -11.98 -12.60
N ALA A 53 -9.92 -13.00 -12.82
CA ALA A 53 -10.10 -14.11 -11.88
C ALA A 53 -8.81 -14.93 -11.72
N LEU A 54 -8.09 -15.18 -12.81
CA LEU A 54 -6.78 -15.84 -12.77
C LEU A 54 -5.79 -15.03 -11.93
N MET A 55 -5.70 -13.72 -12.19
CA MET A 55 -4.81 -12.81 -11.47
C MET A 55 -5.15 -12.77 -9.97
N LEU A 56 -6.44 -12.72 -9.64
CA LEU A 56 -6.92 -12.80 -8.26
C LEU A 56 -6.52 -14.13 -7.60
N GLY A 57 -6.66 -15.26 -8.31
CA GLY A 57 -6.24 -16.57 -7.83
C GLY A 57 -4.74 -16.63 -7.53
N VAL A 58 -3.90 -16.08 -8.40
CA VAL A 58 -2.45 -15.97 -8.18
C VAL A 58 -2.16 -15.15 -6.92
N PHE A 59 -2.84 -14.02 -6.72
CA PHE A 59 -2.67 -13.21 -5.50
C PHE A 59 -3.09 -13.94 -4.23
N VAL A 60 -4.18 -14.71 -4.26
CA VAL A 60 -4.61 -15.52 -3.10
C VAL A 60 -3.57 -16.58 -2.76
N VAL A 61 -3.03 -17.28 -3.77
CA VAL A 61 -1.96 -18.28 -3.55
C VAL A 61 -0.70 -17.62 -3.00
N ALA A 62 -0.30 -16.47 -3.55
CA ALA A 62 0.86 -15.73 -3.07
C ALA A 62 0.68 -15.23 -1.62
N ALA A 63 -0.51 -14.73 -1.28
CA ALA A 63 -0.84 -14.30 0.08
C ALA A 63 -0.84 -15.49 1.07
N ALA A 64 -1.41 -16.64 0.66
CA ALA A 64 -1.39 -17.85 1.48
C ALA A 64 0.03 -18.38 1.69
N ALA A 65 0.87 -18.37 0.65
CA ALA A 65 2.28 -18.73 0.75
C ALA A 65 3.04 -17.76 1.67
N GLY A 66 2.84 -16.45 1.51
CA GLY A 66 3.43 -15.42 2.36
C GLY A 66 3.02 -15.57 3.82
N LEU A 67 1.74 -15.89 4.08
CA LEU A 67 1.24 -16.17 5.42
C LEU A 67 1.85 -17.44 6.01
N GLY A 68 1.92 -18.52 5.24
CA GLY A 68 2.48 -19.80 5.69
C GLY A 68 3.97 -19.69 6.01
N VAL A 69 4.75 -19.14 5.09
CA VAL A 69 6.19 -18.90 5.29
C VAL A 69 6.40 -17.92 6.44
N GLY A 70 5.63 -16.84 6.50
CA GLY A 70 5.78 -15.85 7.55
C GLY A 70 5.49 -16.39 8.95
N ARG A 71 4.46 -17.23 9.08
CA ARG A 71 4.18 -17.96 10.32
C ARG A 71 5.26 -18.97 10.67
N ALA A 72 5.81 -19.69 9.69
CA ALA A 72 6.92 -20.61 9.90
C ALA A 72 8.20 -19.89 10.40
N LEU A 73 8.38 -18.63 10.00
CA LEU A 73 9.46 -17.75 10.48
C LEU A 73 9.15 -17.06 11.82
N GLY A 74 7.98 -17.33 12.42
CA GLY A 74 7.59 -16.74 13.71
C GLY A 74 7.13 -15.28 13.63
N MET A 75 6.81 -14.76 12.45
CA MET A 75 6.32 -13.38 12.29
C MET A 75 4.87 -13.25 12.75
N ASP A 76 4.53 -12.10 13.35
CA ASP A 76 3.15 -11.74 13.63
C ASP A 76 2.38 -11.33 12.36
N SER A 77 1.06 -11.19 12.46
CA SER A 77 0.22 -10.88 11.30
C SER A 77 0.47 -9.49 10.72
N ALA A 78 0.87 -8.51 11.53
CA ALA A 78 1.12 -7.14 11.07
C ALA A 78 2.43 -7.09 10.26
N LEU A 79 3.49 -7.76 10.75
CA LEU A 79 4.76 -7.92 10.04
C LEU A 79 4.59 -8.69 8.72
N ILE A 80 3.79 -9.76 8.71
CA ILE A 80 3.48 -10.51 7.49
C ILE A 80 2.74 -9.63 6.48
N ALA A 81 1.69 -8.92 6.92
CA ALA A 81 0.91 -8.05 6.06
C ALA A 81 1.74 -6.89 5.50
N GLY A 82 2.55 -6.24 6.34
CA GLY A 82 3.46 -5.16 5.94
C GLY A 82 4.54 -5.64 4.98
N THR A 83 5.14 -6.80 5.25
CA THR A 83 6.16 -7.40 4.36
C THR A 83 5.56 -7.78 3.01
N PHE A 84 4.37 -8.39 3.00
CA PHE A 84 3.68 -8.74 1.75
C PHE A 84 3.30 -7.49 0.95
N ALA A 85 2.72 -6.47 1.60
CA ALA A 85 2.36 -5.21 0.97
C ALA A 85 3.58 -4.47 0.39
N GLY A 86 4.70 -4.49 1.11
CA GLY A 86 5.98 -3.94 0.66
C GLY A 86 6.55 -4.70 -0.54
N ALA A 87 6.54 -6.04 -0.50
CA ALA A 87 7.05 -6.90 -1.56
C ALA A 87 6.29 -6.70 -2.90
N ILE A 88 4.98 -6.47 -2.83
CA ILE A 88 4.16 -6.18 -4.02
C ILE A 88 4.10 -4.69 -4.38
N THR A 89 4.93 -3.85 -3.74
CA THR A 89 5.00 -2.40 -3.98
C THR A 89 3.62 -1.72 -3.92
N ASN A 90 2.86 -1.96 -2.85
CA ASN A 90 1.52 -1.38 -2.65
C ASN A 90 1.51 -0.47 -1.40
N PRO A 91 1.84 0.84 -1.55
CA PRO A 91 1.90 1.77 -0.42
C PRO A 91 0.58 1.94 0.34
N PRO A 92 -0.61 2.01 -0.30
CA PRO A 92 -1.89 2.00 0.41
C PRO A 92 -2.11 0.77 1.29
N ALA A 93 -1.80 -0.42 0.77
CA ALA A 93 -1.93 -1.65 1.56
C ALA A 93 -0.92 -1.70 2.71
N LEU A 94 0.29 -1.15 2.52
CA LEU A 94 1.31 -1.04 3.55
C LEU A 94 0.86 -0.10 4.68
N ALA A 95 0.25 1.03 4.33
CA ALA A 95 -0.31 1.97 5.29
C ALA A 95 -1.53 1.42 6.05
N ALA A 96 -2.23 0.43 5.51
CA ALA A 96 -3.33 -0.26 6.20
C ALA A 96 -2.87 -1.44 7.06
N ALA A 97 -1.65 -1.95 6.83
CA ALA A 97 -1.07 -3.07 7.57
C ALA A 97 -0.40 -2.66 8.89
N GLY A 98 -0.17 -1.36 9.10
CA GLY A 98 0.50 -0.76 10.25
C GLY A 98 -0.36 0.26 10.97
#